data_AF-A0A7S2QP76-F1
#
_entry.id   AF-A0A7S2QP76-F1
#
_cell.length_a   1.000
_cell.length_b   1.000
_cell.length_c   1.000
_cell.angle_alpha   90.00
_cell.angle_beta   90.00
_cell.angle_gamma   90.00
#
_symmetry.space_group_name_H-M   'P 1'
#
loop_
_entity.id
_entity.type
_entity.pdbx_description
1 polymer ?
#
loop_
_entity_poly.entity_id
_entity_poly.type
_entity_poly.pdbx_seq_one_letter_code
_entity_poly.pdbx_strand_id
1 'polypeptide(L)'
;AGVALVGALMQYPIRILAEYSNLSIMALASALTMLIPVLMMCFDLRHFGWWLLAFYVLLGAVRAAFASTNKAVLADHFPAPDTEAAFANSNMQAAVAASAGFLFLKRIPSTDFLAWMICAAGMIVPAYCLAQHLKDRIGTRQHQCEHAGSVGGADKVQAIV
;
A
#
# COMPACT_ATOMS: atom_id res chain seq x y z
N ALA A 1 19.07 -14.61 2.49
CA ALA A 1 19.81 -13.76 1.53
C ALA A 1 19.14 -13.71 0.16
N GLY A 2 18.80 -14.86 -0.48
CA GLY A 2 18.25 -14.88 -1.86
C GLY A 2 17.00 -14.04 -2.10
N VAL A 3 15.99 -14.11 -1.22
CA VAL A 3 14.73 -13.34 -1.38
C VAL A 3 14.96 -11.83 -1.39
N ALA A 4 15.88 -11.34 -0.56
CA ALA A 4 16.21 -9.91 -0.50
C ALA A 4 16.91 -9.44 -1.78
N LEU A 5 17.78 -10.28 -2.35
CA LEU A 5 18.49 -9.97 -3.59
C LEU A 5 17.53 -9.97 -4.79
N VAL A 6 16.64 -10.95 -4.87
CA VAL A 6 15.58 -10.98 -5.89
C VAL A 6 14.66 -9.76 -5.74
N GLY A 7 14.27 -9.42 -4.52
CA GLY A 7 13.50 -8.22 -4.23
C GLY A 7 14.21 -6.95 -4.70
N ALA A 8 15.50 -6.80 -4.44
CA ALA A 8 16.30 -5.66 -4.89
C ALA A 8 16.40 -5.58 -6.42
N LEU A 9 16.58 -6.72 -7.11
CA LEU A 9 16.61 -6.76 -8.57
C LEU A 9 15.25 -6.41 -9.19
N MET A 10 14.15 -6.86 -8.58
CA MET A 10 12.79 -6.56 -9.03
C MET A 10 12.36 -5.10 -8.77
N GLN A 11 13.04 -4.35 -7.91
CA GLN A 11 12.70 -2.95 -7.65
C GLN A 11 12.89 -2.06 -8.88
N TYR A 12 13.87 -2.33 -9.73
CA TYR A 12 14.15 -1.52 -10.92
C TYR A 12 12.99 -1.53 -11.94
N PRO A 13 12.50 -2.69 -12.43
CA PRO A 13 11.38 -2.71 -13.37
C PRO A 13 10.08 -2.17 -12.75
N ILE A 14 9.83 -2.44 -11.46
CA ILE A 14 8.65 -1.90 -10.75
C ILE A 14 8.72 -0.38 -10.70
N ARG A 15 9.90 0.22 -10.52
CA ARG A 15 10.07 1.67 -10.53
C ARG A 15 9.74 2.29 -11.88
N ILE A 16 10.14 1.66 -12.99
CA ILE A 16 9.77 2.13 -14.35
C ILE A 16 8.25 2.04 -14.54
N LEU A 17 7.63 0.95 -14.09
CA LEU A 17 6.19 0.79 -14.17
C LEU A 17 5.43 1.80 -13.30
N ALA A 18 6.06 2.27 -12.22
CA ALA A 18 5.49 3.26 -11.33
C ALA A 18 5.30 4.64 -11.95
N GLU A 19 6.05 4.95 -13.00
CA GLU A 19 5.94 6.22 -13.72
C GLU A 19 4.64 6.33 -14.53
N TYR A 20 3.97 5.21 -14.84
CA TYR A 20 2.74 5.20 -15.63
C TYR A 20 1.49 5.55 -14.82
N SER A 21 1.24 4.83 -13.71
CA SER A 21 0.16 5.17 -12.79
C SER A 21 0.30 4.47 -11.44
N ASN A 22 0.06 5.21 -10.35
CA ASN A 22 0.04 4.65 -9.00
C ASN A 22 -1.04 3.56 -8.82
N LEU A 23 -2.15 3.65 -9.57
CA LEU A 23 -3.23 2.66 -9.53
C LEU A 23 -2.79 1.31 -10.09
N SER A 24 -2.08 1.30 -11.23
CA SER A 24 -1.59 0.06 -11.85
C SER A 24 -0.66 -0.71 -10.93
N ILE A 25 0.21 -0.01 -10.18
CA ILE A 25 1.13 -0.66 -9.25
C ILE A 25 0.36 -1.26 -8.06
N MET A 26 -0.63 -0.54 -7.52
CA MET A 26 -1.47 -1.05 -6.43
C MET A 26 -2.28 -2.26 -6.86
N ALA A 27 -2.84 -2.25 -8.08
CA ALA A 27 -3.52 -3.40 -8.65
C ALA A 27 -2.57 -4.60 -8.85
N LEU A 28 -1.35 -4.36 -9.33
CA LEU A 28 -0.33 -5.40 -9.46
C LEU A 28 0.07 -5.97 -8.09
N ALA A 29 0.31 -5.12 -7.09
CA ALA A 29 0.64 -5.55 -5.73
C ALA A 29 -0.48 -6.38 -5.12
N SER A 30 -1.74 -5.98 -5.31
CA SER A 30 -2.93 -6.72 -4.91
C SER A 30 -2.97 -8.10 -5.57
N ALA A 31 -2.80 -8.15 -6.90
CA ALA A 31 -2.83 -9.40 -7.67
C ALA A 31 -1.71 -10.37 -7.23
N LEU A 32 -0.48 -9.88 -7.07
CA LEU A 32 0.64 -10.69 -6.60
C LEU A 32 0.43 -11.20 -5.17
N THR A 33 -0.13 -10.37 -4.29
CA THR A 33 -0.43 -10.75 -2.90
C THR A 33 -1.55 -11.79 -2.84
N MET A 34 -2.55 -11.70 -3.71
CA MET A 34 -3.65 -12.67 -3.81
C MET A 34 -3.21 -13.99 -4.47
N LEU A 35 -2.25 -13.94 -5.39
CA LEU A 35 -1.73 -15.12 -6.07
C LEU A 35 -1.07 -16.11 -5.10
N ILE A 36 -0.35 -15.62 -4.09
CA ILE A 36 0.32 -16.48 -3.09
C ILE A 36 -0.66 -17.42 -2.37
N PRO A 37 -1.71 -16.94 -1.65
CA PRO A 37 -2.62 -17.81 -0.94
C PRO A 37 -3.45 -18.70 -1.88
N VAL A 38 -3.77 -18.23 -3.10
CA VAL A 38 -4.44 -19.06 -4.12
C VAL A 38 -3.55 -20.23 -4.52
N LEU A 39 -2.26 -19.99 -4.81
CA LEU A 39 -1.33 -21.06 -5.11
C LEU A 39 -1.16 -22.02 -3.92
N MET A 40 -1.12 -21.51 -2.69
CA MET A 40 -1.06 -22.36 -1.49
C MET A 40 -2.32 -23.22 -1.28
N MET A 41 -3.49 -22.78 -1.76
CA MET A 41 -4.72 -23.58 -1.73
C MET A 41 -4.75 -24.64 -2.84
N CYS A 42 -4.27 -24.30 -4.05
CA CYS A 42 -4.29 -25.21 -5.19
C CYS A 42 -3.21 -26.30 -5.13
N PHE A 43 -2.11 -26.06 -4.41
CA PHE A 43 -0.93 -26.90 -4.45
C PHE A 43 -0.48 -27.36 -3.05
N ASP A 44 -0.19 -28.65 -2.90
CA ASP A 44 0.40 -29.18 -1.68
C ASP A 44 1.91 -28.86 -1.62
N LEU A 45 2.24 -27.82 -0.85
CA LEU A 45 3.59 -27.31 -0.63
C LEU A 45 4.59 -28.38 -0.14
N ARG A 46 4.12 -29.49 0.43
CA ARG A 46 4.99 -30.56 0.95
C ARG A 46 5.81 -31.23 -0.15
N HIS A 47 5.34 -31.20 -1.39
CA HIS A 47 5.98 -31.90 -2.52
C HIS A 47 6.72 -30.97 -3.47
N PHE A 48 6.88 -29.69 -3.13
CA PHE A 48 7.26 -28.66 -4.11
C PHE A 48 8.72 -28.68 -4.56
N GLY A 49 9.64 -29.38 -3.90
CA GLY A 49 11.05 -29.49 -4.35
C GLY A 49 11.66 -28.14 -4.77
N TRP A 50 12.14 -28.05 -6.01
CA TRP A 50 12.69 -26.82 -6.61
C TRP A 50 11.68 -25.70 -6.81
N TRP A 51 10.39 -26.01 -6.85
CA TRP A 51 9.32 -25.05 -7.09
C TRP A 51 9.05 -24.13 -5.90
N LEU A 52 9.59 -24.45 -4.71
CA LEU A 52 9.74 -23.47 -3.63
C LEU A 52 10.54 -22.22 -4.05
N LEU A 53 11.51 -22.36 -4.96
CA LEU A 53 12.31 -21.22 -5.42
C LEU A 53 11.44 -20.17 -6.12
N ALA A 54 10.48 -20.63 -6.96
CA ALA A 54 9.54 -19.74 -7.62
C ALA A 54 8.64 -19.00 -6.60
N PHE A 55 8.19 -19.67 -5.55
CA PHE A 55 7.46 -19.04 -4.45
C PHE A 55 8.31 -17.99 -3.72
N TYR A 56 9.59 -18.27 -3.46
CA TYR A 56 10.49 -17.31 -2.84
C TYR A 56 10.75 -16.09 -3.71
N VAL A 57 10.85 -16.27 -5.03
CA VAL A 57 10.95 -15.17 -6.00
C VAL A 57 9.67 -14.33 -5.98
N LEU A 58 8.51 -14.98 -6.02
CA LEU A 58 7.21 -14.30 -5.97
C LEU A 58 7.03 -13.52 -4.66
N LEU A 59 7.42 -14.10 -3.53
CA LEU A 59 7.40 -13.43 -2.23
C LEU A 59 8.32 -12.20 -2.20
N GLY A 60 9.49 -12.30 -2.83
CA GLY A 60 10.41 -11.17 -3.03
C GLY A 60 9.78 -10.06 -3.87
N ALA A 61 9.07 -10.41 -4.94
CA ALA A 61 8.36 -9.46 -5.79
C ALA A 61 7.23 -8.73 -5.04
N VAL A 62 6.43 -9.45 -4.25
CA VAL A 62 5.38 -8.86 -3.39
C VAL A 62 6.00 -7.87 -2.39
N ARG A 63 7.10 -8.26 -1.74
CA ARG A 63 7.84 -7.38 -0.81
C ARG A 63 8.38 -6.13 -1.51
N ALA A 64 8.92 -6.27 -2.72
CA ALA A 64 9.45 -5.15 -3.50
C ALA A 64 8.33 -4.18 -3.89
N ALA A 65 7.21 -4.69 -4.41
CA ALA A 65 6.03 -3.90 -4.76
C ALA A 65 5.45 -3.18 -3.54
N PHE A 66 5.29 -3.86 -2.41
CA PHE A 66 4.81 -3.25 -1.17
C PHE A 66 5.74 -2.11 -0.71
N ALA A 67 7.05 -2.36 -0.67
CA ALA A 67 8.02 -1.39 -0.16
C ALA A 67 8.14 -0.13 -1.03
N SER A 68 8.08 -0.26 -2.36
CA SER A 68 8.13 0.90 -3.27
C SER A 68 6.81 1.66 -3.28
N THR A 69 5.70 0.94 -3.46
CA THR A 69 4.39 1.56 -3.68
C THR A 69 3.85 2.20 -2.41
N ASN A 70 4.02 1.54 -1.26
CA ASN A 70 3.54 2.10 0.01
C ASN A 70 4.25 3.42 0.35
N LYS A 71 5.56 3.51 0.08
CA LYS A 71 6.31 4.77 0.28
C LYS A 71 5.89 5.87 -0.69
N ALA A 72 5.71 5.54 -1.96
CA ALA A 72 5.25 6.51 -2.96
C ALA A 72 3.86 7.06 -2.60
N VAL A 73 2.91 6.17 -2.30
CA VAL A 73 1.55 6.57 -1.92
C VAL A 73 1.51 7.36 -0.61
N LEU A 74 2.33 6.99 0.36
CA LEU A 74 2.41 7.71 1.63
C LEU A 74 3.01 9.12 1.45
N ALA A 75 4.04 9.26 0.61
CA ALA A 75 4.59 10.57 0.25
C ALA A 75 3.58 11.45 -0.51
N ASP A 76 2.78 10.85 -1.41
CA ASP A 76 1.74 11.56 -2.15
C ASP A 76 0.56 12.01 -1.26
N HIS A 77 0.26 11.29 -0.18
CA HIS A 77 -0.88 11.59 0.70
C HIS A 77 -0.51 12.47 1.89
N PHE A 78 0.73 12.39 2.38
CA PHE A 78 1.20 13.10 3.57
C PHE A 78 2.46 13.90 3.22
N PRO A 79 2.31 15.09 2.60
CA PRO A 79 3.44 15.98 2.35
C PRO A 79 4.05 16.49 3.66
N ALA A 80 5.26 17.05 3.59
CA ALA A 80 5.92 17.64 4.76
C ALA A 80 5.03 18.75 5.38
N PRO A 81 4.95 18.86 6.72
CA PRO A 81 5.75 18.14 7.73
C PRO A 81 5.19 16.78 8.18
N ASP A 82 4.02 16.35 7.71
CA ASP A 82 3.30 15.18 8.28
C ASP A 82 3.87 13.81 7.83
N THR A 83 4.81 13.81 6.86
CA THR A 83 5.40 12.59 6.29
C THR A 83 6.03 11.68 7.35
N GLU A 84 6.74 12.25 8.33
CA GLU A 84 7.43 11.47 9.36
C GLU A 84 6.45 10.74 10.28
N ALA A 85 5.39 11.44 10.71
CA ALA A 85 4.34 10.86 11.56
C ALA A 85 3.57 9.76 10.82
N ALA A 86 3.24 9.98 9.55
CA ALA A 86 2.59 8.97 8.71
C ALA A 86 3.46 7.72 8.53
N PHE A 87 4.77 7.90 8.29
CA PHE A 87 5.72 6.79 8.15
C PHE A 87 5.86 5.99 9.46
N ALA A 88 5.97 6.67 10.61
CA ALA A 88 6.02 6.03 11.93
C ALA A 88 4.75 5.20 12.20
N ASN A 89 3.57 5.75 11.92
CA ASN A 89 2.29 5.05 12.07
C ASN A 89 2.20 3.81 11.17
N SER A 90 2.61 3.93 9.89
CA SER A 90 2.63 2.78 8.97
C SER A 90 3.54 1.65 9.47
N ASN A 91 4.72 1.97 10.02
CA ASN A 91 5.63 0.94 10.55
C ASN A 91 5.07 0.29 11.82
N MET A 92 4.44 1.08 12.71
CA MET A 92 3.77 0.55 13.89
C MET A 92 2.68 -0.45 13.50
N GLN A 93 1.82 -0.12 12.52
CA GLN A 93 0.79 -1.02 12.02
C GLN A 93 1.37 -2.31 11.44
N ALA A 94 2.47 -2.22 10.68
CA ALA A 94 3.15 -3.39 10.16
C ALA A 94 3.71 -4.30 11.27
N ALA A 95 4.26 -3.71 12.35
CA ALA A 95 4.74 -4.45 13.50
C ALA A 95 3.59 -5.14 14.25
N VAL A 96 2.47 -4.44 14.49
CA VAL A 96 1.27 -5.01 15.12
C VAL A 96 0.71 -6.16 14.29
N ALA A 97 0.62 -6.00 12.98
CA ALA A 97 0.16 -7.05 12.07
C ALA A 97 1.09 -8.29 12.11
N ALA A 98 2.41 -8.08 12.15
CA ALA A 98 3.38 -9.17 12.27
C ALA A 98 3.26 -9.89 13.62
N SER A 99 3.13 -9.15 14.73
CA SER A 99 2.90 -9.71 16.06
C SER A 99 1.60 -10.51 16.13
N ALA A 100 0.51 -9.99 15.59
CA ALA A 100 -0.77 -10.69 15.51
C ALA A 100 -0.62 -11.97 14.69
N GLY A 101 -0.01 -11.88 13.50
CA GLY A 101 0.29 -13.04 12.67
C GLY A 101 1.03 -14.13 13.45
N PHE A 102 2.10 -13.78 14.16
CA PHE A 102 2.87 -14.73 14.96
C PHE A 102 2.05 -15.39 16.08
N LEU A 103 1.24 -14.62 16.81
CA LEU A 103 0.42 -15.13 17.92
C LEU A 103 -0.74 -16.02 17.46
N PHE A 104 -1.34 -15.70 16.31
CA PHE A 104 -2.53 -16.39 15.82
C PHE A 104 -2.23 -17.53 14.83
N LEU A 105 -1.02 -17.59 14.25
CA LEU A 105 -0.67 -18.57 13.21
C LEU A 105 -0.92 -20.03 13.63
N LYS A 106 -0.70 -20.36 14.91
CA LYS A 106 -0.93 -21.73 15.43
C LYS A 106 -2.36 -22.00 15.86
N ARG A 107 -3.18 -20.96 16.02
CA ARG A 107 -4.55 -21.07 16.58
C ARG A 107 -5.64 -21.06 15.51
N ILE A 108 -5.34 -20.55 14.32
CA ILE A 108 -6.30 -20.42 13.22
C ILE A 108 -6.04 -21.55 12.20
N PRO A 109 -7.08 -22.25 11.72
CA PRO A 109 -6.94 -23.19 10.61
C PRO A 109 -6.33 -22.52 9.38
N SER A 110 -5.41 -23.20 8.71
CA SER A 110 -4.70 -22.63 7.54
C SER A 110 -5.66 -22.18 6.43
N THR A 111 -6.78 -22.87 6.25
CA THR A 111 -7.82 -22.52 5.27
C THR A 111 -8.44 -21.15 5.54
N ASP A 112 -8.80 -20.89 6.79
CA ASP A 112 -9.46 -19.65 7.19
C ASP A 112 -8.49 -18.48 7.09
N PHE A 113 -7.23 -18.70 7.49
CA PHE A 113 -6.18 -17.71 7.36
C PHE A 113 -5.92 -17.32 5.89
N LEU A 114 -5.86 -18.30 4.99
CA LEU A 114 -5.68 -18.06 3.56
C LEU A 114 -6.88 -17.31 2.95
N ALA A 115 -8.11 -17.64 3.37
CA ALA A 115 -9.30 -16.90 2.96
C ALA A 115 -9.25 -15.44 3.41
N TRP A 116 -8.89 -15.18 4.67
CA TRP A 116 -8.67 -13.82 5.18
C TRP A 116 -7.61 -13.06 4.39
N MET A 117 -6.49 -13.70 4.03
CA MET A 117 -5.46 -13.07 3.20
C MET A 117 -5.99 -12.68 1.82
N ILE A 118 -6.78 -13.54 1.18
CA ILE A 118 -7.40 -13.26 -0.12
C ILE A 118 -8.36 -12.06 -0.02
N CYS A 119 -9.22 -12.05 1.00
CA CYS A 119 -10.12 -10.93 1.24
C CYS A 119 -9.35 -9.62 1.50
N ALA A 120 -8.32 -9.66 2.34
CA ALA A 120 -7.49 -8.49 2.63
C ALA A 120 -6.77 -7.98 1.38
N ALA A 121 -6.23 -8.88 0.54
CA ALA A 121 -5.62 -8.50 -0.73
C ALA A 121 -6.63 -7.85 -1.68
N GLY A 122 -7.82 -8.44 -1.83
CA GLY A 122 -8.89 -7.89 -2.66
C GLY A 122 -9.37 -6.49 -2.25
N MET A 123 -9.21 -6.12 -0.98
CA MET A 123 -9.59 -4.81 -0.45
C MET A 123 -8.56 -3.70 -0.73
N ILE A 124 -7.36 -4.02 -1.21
CA ILE A 124 -6.29 -3.03 -1.45
C ILE A 124 -6.72 -2.00 -2.51
N VAL A 125 -7.21 -2.46 -3.66
CA VAL A 125 -7.63 -1.59 -4.76
C VAL A 125 -8.82 -0.69 -4.38
N PRO A 126 -9.95 -1.19 -3.84
CA PRO A 126 -11.06 -0.32 -3.47
C PRO A 126 -10.69 0.65 -2.34
N ALA A 127 -9.85 0.24 -1.39
CA ALA A 127 -9.35 1.15 -0.35
C ALA A 127 -8.50 2.29 -0.94
N TYR A 128 -7.66 1.98 -1.94
CA TYR A 128 -6.89 2.99 -2.66
C TYR A 128 -7.77 3.96 -3.46
N CYS A 129 -8.77 3.45 -4.19
CA CYS A 129 -9.72 4.31 -4.91
C CYS A 129 -10.50 5.22 -3.95
N LEU A 130 -10.92 4.69 -2.81
CA LEU A 130 -11.58 5.48 -1.77
C LEU A 130 -10.67 6.57 -1.22
N ALA A 131 -9.40 6.27 -0.98
CA ALA A 131 -8.42 7.25 -0.52
C ALA A 131 -8.22 8.38 -1.55
N GLN A 132 -8.13 8.06 -2.84
CA GLN A 132 -8.05 9.07 -3.90
C GLN A 132 -9.30 9.95 -3.95
N HIS A 133 -10.50 9.36 -3.88
CA HIS A 133 -11.74 10.13 -3.86
C HIS A 133 -11.82 11.08 -2.65
N LEU A 134 -11.34 10.67 -1.48
CA LEU A 134 -11.28 11.54 -0.31
C LEU A 134 -10.26 12.67 -0.49
N LYS A 135 -9.10 12.39 -1.09
CA LYS A 135 -8.07 13.39 -1.38
C LYS A 135 -8.60 14.49 -2.32
N ASP A 136 -9.27 14.12 -3.41
CA ASP A 136 -9.82 15.07 -4.39
C ASP A 136 -10.90 15.97 -3.77
N ARG A 137 -11.71 15.41 -2.85
CA ARG A 137 -12.74 16.18 -2.12
C ARG A 137 -12.14 17.20 -1.17
N ILE A 138 -11.04 16.87 -0.49
CA ILE A 138 -10.36 17.76 0.45
C ILE A 138 -9.66 18.90 -0.30
N GLY A 139 -8.95 18.60 -1.40
CA GLY A 139 -8.27 19.61 -2.21
C GLY A 139 -9.24 20.68 -2.76
N THR A 140 -10.40 20.24 -3.25
CA THR A 140 -11.47 21.16 -3.71
C THR A 140 -11.93 22.13 -2.61
N ARG A 141 -12.05 21.65 -1.36
CA ARG A 141 -12.50 22.48 -0.23
C ARG A 141 -11.46 23.52 0.20
N GLN A 142 -10.17 23.17 0.17
CA GLN A 142 -9.12 24.12 0.53
C GLN A 142 -9.10 25.32 -0.41
N HIS A 143 -9.20 25.09 -1.73
CA HIS A 143 -9.27 26.18 -2.71
C HIS A 143 -10.49 27.10 -2.51
N GLN A 144 -11.63 26.55 -2.07
CA GLN A 144 -12.82 27.36 -1.77
C GLN A 144 -12.62 28.26 -0.55
N CYS A 145 -12.01 27.76 0.52
CA CYS A 145 -11.72 28.58 1.70
C CYS A 145 -10.69 29.68 1.43
N GLU A 146 -9.68 29.40 0.59
CA GLU A 146 -8.65 30.37 0.23
C GLU A 146 -9.22 31.53 -0.61
N HIS A 147 -10.12 31.23 -1.55
CA HIS A 147 -10.84 32.27 -2.30
C HIS A 147 -11.79 33.09 -1.41
N ALA A 148 -12.50 32.46 -0.46
CA ALA A 148 -13.37 33.17 0.47
C ALA A 148 -12.60 34.11 1.40
N GLY A 149 -11.39 33.72 1.83
CA GLY A 149 -10.51 34.57 2.66
C GLY A 149 -9.95 35.78 1.92
N SER A 150 -9.64 35.64 0.63
CA SER A 150 -9.07 36.74 -0.19
C SER A 150 -10.09 37.84 -0.48
N VAL A 151 -11.34 37.49 -0.78
CA VAL A 151 -12.40 38.48 -1.08
C VAL A 151 -12.81 39.28 0.16
N GLY A 152 -12.80 38.67 1.35
CA GLY A 152 -13.12 39.37 2.60
C GLY A 152 -12.03 40.30 3.13
N GLY A 153 -10.80 40.21 2.62
CA GLY A 153 -9.69 41.07 3.02
C GLY A 153 -9.66 42.43 2.32
N ALA A 154 -10.09 42.49 1.06
CA ALA A 154 -10.05 43.73 0.26
C ALA A 154 -11.07 44.78 0.74
N ASP A 155 -12.28 44.36 1.11
CA ASP A 155 -13.33 45.29 1.55
C ASP A 155 -13.05 45.91 2.93
N LYS A 156 -12.28 45.24 3.81
CA LYS A 156 -11.95 45.80 5.13
C LYS A 156 -10.87 46.87 5.08
N VAL A 157 -10.06 46.93 4.02
CA VAL A 157 -9.00 47.95 3.88
C VAL A 157 -9.57 49.27 3.35
N GLN A 158 -10.67 49.26 2.60
CA GLN A 158 -11.32 50.48 2.11
C GLN A 158 -12.24 51.17 3.13
N ALA A 159 -12.61 50.52 4.24
CA ALA A 159 -13.47 51.11 5.26
C ALA A 159 -12.71 51.88 6.37
N ILE A 160 -11.38 51.99 6.29
CA ILE A 160 -10.53 52.63 7.31
C ILE A 160 -9.85 53.92 6.78
N VAL A 161 -10.15 54.36 5.55
CA VAL A 161 -9.71 55.65 4.99
C VAL A 161 -10.91 56.55 4.80
#